data_AF-A0A173MBH1-F1
#
_entry.id   AF-A0A173MBH1-F1
#
_cell.length_a   1.000
_cell.length_b   1.000
_cell.length_c   1.000
_cell.angle_alpha   90.00
_cell.angle_beta   90.00
_cell.angle_gamma   90.00
#
_symmetry.space_group_name_H-M   'P 1'
#
loop_
_entity.id
_entity.type
_entity.pdbx_description
1 polymer ?
#
loop_
_entity_poly.entity_id
_entity_poly.type
_entity_poly.pdbx_seq_one_letter_code
_entity_poly.pdbx_strand_id
1 'polypeptide(L)'
;MNTLQEIGRMPGKEGPYTIYLNYILDTVFTPQQKQDFNRLSQAYDNCFALAKENKETEMDRAYAYCCQLTESVDAGIMPWIEALCAPRLSYCQYKKKDFVGALDFTYEIIAANQYLQQQGYQYLFFSEIQQWHNVSRIYFSQGDTKEAIAVCVRCVDDMAKQSGKWESFVLLNGISEGTLIAESQYGMLIQVLTETFIRILKLYKKETVLLRYWLQQFMNPLDSIEFSRLSEDIRYRHLDALMALLREMMLENGEVNAANLLFTDKENVSKELLEVMHAYLRAYISGNAAALAKAG
;
A
#
# COMPACT_ATOMS: atom_id res chain seq x y z
N MET A 1 -11.57 -20.92 21.57
CA MET A 1 -12.69 -19.99 21.31
C MET A 1 -12.31 -19.15 20.10
N ASN A 2 -13.12 -19.25 19.03
CA ASN A 2 -12.82 -18.84 17.65
C ASN A 2 -13.17 -17.36 17.39
N THR A 3 -12.46 -16.42 18.01
CA THR A 3 -12.73 -14.98 17.82
C THR A 3 -12.29 -14.46 16.44
N LEU A 4 -11.39 -15.17 15.74
CA LEU A 4 -10.84 -14.74 14.44
C LEU A 4 -11.74 -15.11 13.23
N GLN A 5 -12.55 -16.16 13.32
CA GLN A 5 -13.51 -16.50 12.26
C GLN A 5 -14.73 -15.55 12.22
N GLU A 6 -14.97 -14.80 13.29
CA GLU A 6 -16.07 -13.82 13.36
C GLU A 6 -15.67 -12.43 12.83
N ILE A 7 -14.38 -12.08 12.79
CA ILE A 7 -13.91 -10.86 12.09
C ILE A 7 -14.09 -11.00 10.57
N GLY A 8 -14.03 -12.24 10.06
CA GLY A 8 -14.41 -12.59 8.69
C GLY A 8 -15.92 -12.50 8.40
N ARG A 9 -16.74 -12.14 9.39
CA ARG A 9 -18.18 -11.91 9.26
C ARG A 9 -18.58 -10.62 9.99
N MET A 10 -17.98 -9.50 9.58
CA MET A 10 -18.53 -8.19 9.90
C MET A 10 -20.03 -8.17 9.53
N PRO A 11 -20.94 -7.80 10.45
CA PRO A 11 -22.34 -7.59 10.13
C PRO A 11 -22.45 -6.27 9.34
N GLY A 12 -22.18 -6.35 8.04
CA GLY A 12 -22.12 -5.21 7.13
C GLY A 12 -20.93 -5.34 6.18
N LYS A 13 -21.13 -5.08 4.89
CA LYS A 13 -20.08 -5.18 3.83
C LYS A 13 -19.00 -4.07 3.91
N GLU A 14 -18.86 -3.40 5.03
CA GLU A 14 -18.05 -2.18 5.16
C GLU A 14 -16.66 -2.52 5.69
N GLY A 15 -15.61 -2.09 4.98
CA GLY A 15 -14.23 -2.29 5.43
C GLY A 15 -13.85 -1.36 6.60
N PRO A 16 -12.74 -1.64 7.30
CA PRO A 16 -12.22 -0.83 8.41
C PRO A 16 -12.17 0.68 8.12
N TYR A 17 -11.78 1.04 6.89
CA TYR A 17 -11.71 2.42 6.42
C TYR A 17 -13.09 3.12 6.40
N THR A 18 -14.12 2.40 5.94
CA THR A 18 -15.50 2.93 5.87
C THR A 18 -16.05 3.20 7.27
N ILE A 19 -15.78 2.30 8.22
CA ILE A 19 -16.18 2.46 9.62
C ILE A 19 -15.57 3.73 10.20
N TYR A 20 -14.27 3.94 10.00
CA TYR A 20 -13.59 5.11 10.53
C TYR A 20 -14.04 6.41 9.86
N LEU A 21 -14.21 6.41 8.53
CA LEU A 21 -14.73 7.56 7.80
C LEU A 21 -16.12 7.95 8.31
N ASN A 22 -17.02 6.99 8.47
CA ASN A 22 -18.37 7.25 9.00
C ASN A 22 -18.31 7.85 10.41
N TYR A 23 -17.44 7.32 11.28
CA TYR A 23 -17.22 7.87 12.62
C TYR A 23 -16.79 9.36 12.57
N ILE A 24 -15.80 9.72 11.72
CA ILE A 24 -15.38 11.13 11.57
C ILE A 24 -16.55 11.99 11.10
N LEU A 25 -17.23 11.57 10.03
CA LEU A 25 -18.31 12.34 9.44
C LEU A 25 -19.47 12.59 10.42
N ASP A 26 -19.70 11.67 11.35
CA ASP A 26 -20.78 11.77 12.33
C ASP A 26 -20.38 12.50 13.62
N THR A 27 -19.09 12.54 13.97
CA THR A 27 -18.62 13.09 15.25
C THR A 27 -17.86 14.40 15.14
N VAL A 28 -17.20 14.66 14.00
CA VAL A 28 -16.34 15.83 13.79
C VAL A 28 -17.07 16.89 12.98
N PHE A 29 -17.93 16.50 12.03
CA PHE A 29 -18.46 17.42 11.03
C PHE A 29 -19.85 17.92 11.41
N THR A 30 -20.11 19.20 11.14
CA THR A 30 -21.49 19.70 11.12
C THR A 30 -22.27 19.10 9.94
N PRO A 31 -23.62 19.12 9.96
CA PRO A 31 -24.42 18.62 8.85
C PRO A 31 -24.07 19.24 7.48
N GLN A 32 -23.77 20.55 7.47
CA GLN A 32 -23.37 21.26 6.25
C GLN A 32 -21.99 20.79 5.77
N GLN A 33 -21.01 20.71 6.66
CA GLN A 33 -19.67 20.20 6.35
C GLN A 33 -19.70 18.77 5.81
N LYS A 34 -20.56 17.90 6.37
CA LYS A 34 -20.77 16.54 5.87
C LYS A 34 -21.36 16.55 4.45
N GLN A 35 -22.29 17.45 4.15
CA GLN A 35 -22.83 17.61 2.80
C GLN A 35 -21.76 18.09 1.82
N ASP A 36 -20.96 19.07 2.20
CA ASP A 36 -19.86 19.60 1.39
C ASP A 36 -18.79 18.54 1.12
N PHE A 37 -18.43 17.76 2.14
CA PHE A 37 -17.52 16.63 2.01
C PHE A 37 -18.03 15.58 1.03
N ASN A 38 -19.28 15.15 1.18
CA ASN A 38 -19.87 14.14 0.30
C ASN A 38 -19.94 14.63 -1.16
N ARG A 39 -20.30 15.91 -1.38
CA ARG A 39 -20.34 16.52 -2.71
C ARG A 39 -18.96 16.53 -3.36
N LEU A 40 -17.92 16.93 -2.63
CA LEU A 40 -16.56 17.00 -3.17
C LEU A 40 -15.96 15.60 -3.38
N SER A 41 -16.17 14.68 -2.44
CA SER A 41 -15.78 13.27 -2.56
C SER A 41 -16.37 12.62 -3.81
N GLN A 42 -17.67 12.86 -4.08
CA GLN A 42 -18.33 12.35 -5.28
C GLN A 42 -17.76 12.95 -6.58
N ALA A 43 -17.43 14.24 -6.58
CA ALA A 43 -16.78 14.87 -7.73
C ALA A 43 -15.40 14.24 -8.01
N TYR A 44 -14.62 13.98 -6.96
CA TYR A 44 -13.31 13.32 -7.07
C TYR A 44 -13.45 11.87 -7.54
N ASP A 45 -14.46 11.12 -7.08
CA ASP A 45 -14.77 9.77 -7.54
C ASP A 45 -15.08 9.74 -9.04
N ASN A 46 -15.83 10.72 -9.55
CA ASN A 46 -16.10 10.85 -10.97
C ASN A 46 -14.81 11.09 -11.78
N CYS A 47 -13.94 11.99 -11.31
CA CYS A 47 -12.64 12.24 -11.94
C CYS A 47 -11.78 10.95 -11.98
N PHE A 48 -11.73 10.22 -10.87
CA PHE A 48 -11.01 8.95 -10.76
C PHE A 48 -11.55 7.85 -11.67
N ALA A 49 -12.87 7.75 -11.83
CA ALA A 49 -13.50 6.80 -12.76
C ALA A 49 -13.09 7.09 -14.21
N LEU A 50 -13.11 8.36 -14.62
CA LEU A 50 -12.67 8.79 -15.95
C LEU A 50 -11.18 8.48 -16.19
N ALA A 51 -10.33 8.65 -15.17
CA ALA A 51 -8.92 8.28 -15.23
C ALA A 51 -8.69 6.78 -15.46
N LYS A 52 -9.53 5.92 -14.86
CA LYS A 52 -9.47 4.46 -15.08
C LYS A 52 -9.86 4.07 -16.50
N GLU A 53 -10.76 4.83 -17.11
CA GLU A 53 -11.23 4.63 -18.48
C GLU A 53 -10.34 5.31 -19.54
N ASN A 54 -9.28 6.02 -19.12
CA ASN A 54 -8.39 6.82 -19.98
C ASN A 54 -9.15 7.89 -20.81
N LYS A 55 -10.20 8.49 -20.24
CA LYS A 55 -10.99 9.57 -20.85
C LYS A 55 -10.41 10.94 -20.47
N GLU A 56 -9.28 11.30 -21.08
CA GLU A 56 -8.46 12.43 -20.65
C GLU A 56 -9.20 13.79 -20.74
N THR A 57 -9.90 14.07 -21.83
CA THR A 57 -10.62 15.35 -22.01
C THR A 57 -11.75 15.52 -21.01
N GLU A 58 -12.51 14.46 -20.74
CA GLU A 58 -13.59 14.47 -19.75
C GLU A 58 -13.05 14.57 -18.33
N MET A 59 -11.92 13.90 -18.06
CA MET A 59 -11.24 14.00 -16.77
C MET A 59 -10.77 15.42 -16.49
N ASP A 60 -10.22 16.14 -17.48
CA ASP A 60 -9.81 17.54 -17.31
C ASP A 60 -10.99 18.46 -17.00
N ARG A 61 -12.15 18.22 -17.62
CA ARG A 61 -13.39 18.95 -17.29
C ARG A 61 -13.89 18.62 -15.88
N ALA A 62 -13.85 17.34 -15.49
CA ALA A 62 -14.22 16.91 -14.14
C ALA A 62 -13.28 17.49 -13.08
N TYR A 63 -11.99 17.57 -13.37
CA TYR A 63 -10.97 18.18 -12.51
C TYR A 63 -11.21 19.68 -12.34
N ALA A 64 -11.49 20.42 -13.42
CA ALA A 64 -11.83 21.84 -13.33
C ALA A 64 -13.07 22.09 -12.44
N TYR A 65 -14.09 21.22 -12.53
CA TYR A 65 -15.24 21.27 -11.64
C TYR A 65 -14.88 20.96 -10.18
N CYS A 66 -13.96 20.02 -9.94
CA CYS A 66 -13.44 19.76 -8.60
C CYS A 66 -12.82 21.02 -8.00
N CYS A 67 -11.94 21.73 -8.74
CA CYS A 67 -11.32 22.97 -8.27
C CYS A 67 -12.36 24.05 -7.90
N GLN A 68 -13.38 24.24 -8.73
CA GLN A 68 -14.46 25.19 -8.44
C GLN A 68 -15.25 24.82 -7.18
N LEU A 69 -15.53 23.54 -6.96
CA LEU A 69 -16.19 23.10 -5.74
C LEU A 69 -15.33 23.37 -4.50
N THR A 70 -14.01 23.17 -4.59
CA THR A 70 -13.08 23.40 -3.48
C THR A 70 -13.10 24.86 -3.00
N GLU A 71 -13.33 25.83 -3.89
CA GLU A 71 -13.46 27.25 -3.52
C GLU A 71 -14.73 27.55 -2.68
N SER A 72 -15.71 26.64 -2.71
CA SER A 72 -17.01 26.82 -2.06
C SER A 72 -17.20 26.02 -0.77
N VAL A 73 -16.23 25.17 -0.39
CA VAL A 73 -16.31 24.37 0.83
C VAL A 73 -15.64 25.06 2.00
N ASP A 74 -16.09 24.72 3.21
CA ASP A 74 -15.49 25.21 4.46
C ASP A 74 -14.00 24.84 4.56
N ALA A 75 -13.14 25.83 4.79
CA ALA A 75 -11.71 25.63 4.98
C ALA A 75 -11.39 24.66 6.13
N GLY A 76 -12.26 24.58 7.15
CA GLY A 76 -12.09 23.67 8.29
C GLY A 76 -12.14 22.18 7.93
N ILE A 77 -12.74 21.81 6.80
CA ILE A 77 -12.78 20.41 6.33
C ILE A 77 -11.71 20.08 5.29
N MET A 78 -10.94 21.06 4.83
CA MET A 78 -9.94 20.86 3.77
C MET A 78 -8.86 19.83 4.11
N PRO A 79 -8.27 19.80 5.32
CA PRO A 79 -7.32 18.75 5.67
C PRO A 79 -7.90 17.33 5.55
N TRP A 80 -9.21 17.15 5.82
CA TRP A 80 -9.88 15.87 5.66
C TRP A 80 -10.13 15.51 4.20
N ILE A 81 -10.50 16.49 3.38
CA ILE A 81 -10.63 16.31 1.93
C ILE A 81 -9.29 15.94 1.32
N GLU A 82 -8.22 16.61 1.70
CA GLU A 82 -6.87 16.31 1.23
C GLU A 82 -6.46 14.90 1.65
N ALA A 83 -6.60 14.54 2.93
CA ALA A 83 -6.23 13.23 3.45
C ALA A 83 -7.02 12.06 2.83
N LEU A 84 -8.34 12.22 2.63
CA LEU A 84 -9.26 11.12 2.33
C LEU A 84 -9.78 11.10 0.89
N CYS A 85 -9.83 12.26 0.23
CA CYS A 85 -10.39 12.41 -1.11
C CYS A 85 -9.30 12.60 -2.16
N ALA A 86 -8.33 13.50 -1.92
CA ALA A 86 -7.32 13.90 -2.90
C ALA A 86 -6.40 12.78 -3.45
N PRO A 87 -6.21 11.59 -2.82
CA PRO A 87 -5.52 10.47 -3.49
C PRO A 87 -6.05 10.12 -4.88
N ARG A 88 -7.35 10.37 -5.10
CA ARG A 88 -8.02 10.21 -6.41
C ARG A 88 -7.45 11.16 -7.47
N LEU A 89 -7.15 12.40 -7.10
CA LEU A 89 -6.59 13.41 -8.00
C LEU A 89 -5.13 13.12 -8.33
N SER A 90 -4.32 12.72 -7.34
CA SER A 90 -2.96 12.24 -7.57
C SER A 90 -2.92 11.09 -8.59
N TYR A 91 -3.84 10.13 -8.48
CA TYR A 91 -3.96 9.05 -9.46
C TYR A 91 -4.30 9.56 -10.87
N CYS A 92 -5.16 10.58 -10.98
CA CYS A 92 -5.49 11.19 -12.27
C CYS A 92 -4.24 11.75 -12.94
N GLN A 93 -3.43 12.53 -12.23
CA GLN A 93 -2.17 13.07 -12.76
C GLN A 93 -1.17 11.97 -13.15
N TYR A 94 -1.04 10.94 -12.31
CA TYR A 94 -0.22 9.77 -12.61
C TYR A 94 -0.65 9.08 -13.93
N LYS A 95 -1.96 9.00 -14.20
CA LYS A 95 -2.48 8.42 -15.46
C LYS A 95 -2.17 9.26 -16.68
N LYS A 96 -2.18 10.59 -16.54
CA LYS A 96 -1.72 11.53 -17.59
C LYS A 96 -0.22 11.50 -17.83
N LYS A 97 0.55 10.74 -17.03
CA LYS A 97 2.01 10.78 -17.00
C LYS A 97 2.57 12.13 -16.55
N ASP A 98 1.73 12.97 -15.92
CA ASP A 98 2.19 14.14 -15.19
C ASP A 98 2.68 13.69 -13.80
N PHE A 99 3.91 13.17 -13.78
CA PHE A 99 4.50 12.65 -12.55
C PHE A 99 4.86 13.74 -11.54
N VAL A 100 5.14 14.97 -12.01
CA VAL A 100 5.40 16.11 -11.12
C VAL A 100 4.12 16.47 -10.38
N GLY A 101 3.03 16.71 -11.12
CA GLY A 101 1.73 16.98 -10.50
C GLY A 101 1.24 15.84 -9.60
N ALA A 102 1.47 14.58 -10.00
CA ALA A 102 1.15 13.44 -9.15
C ALA A 102 1.94 13.44 -7.84
N LEU A 103 3.23 13.77 -7.86
CA LEU A 103 4.05 13.86 -6.65
C LEU A 103 3.62 15.02 -5.76
N ASP A 104 3.36 16.20 -6.33
CA ASP A 104 2.93 17.38 -5.58
C ASP A 104 1.65 17.09 -4.79
N PHE A 105 0.62 16.55 -5.47
CA PHE A 105 -0.60 16.10 -4.80
C PHE A 105 -0.33 15.04 -3.72
N THR A 106 0.56 14.08 -4.00
CA THR A 106 0.87 13.02 -3.03
C THR A 106 1.52 13.57 -1.76
N TYR A 107 2.42 14.55 -1.89
CA TYR A 107 3.05 15.20 -0.74
C TYR A 107 2.08 16.09 0.04
N GLU A 108 1.17 16.78 -0.63
CA GLU A 108 0.08 17.51 0.04
C GLU A 108 -0.80 16.58 0.88
N ILE A 109 -1.18 15.41 0.33
CA ILE A 109 -1.95 14.40 1.07
C ILE A 109 -1.16 13.88 2.28
N ILE A 110 0.14 13.65 2.14
CA ILE A 110 1.02 13.24 3.25
C ILE A 110 1.02 14.32 4.34
N ALA A 111 1.16 15.58 3.98
CA ALA A 111 1.14 16.69 4.92
C ALA A 111 -0.20 16.79 5.67
N ALA A 112 -1.33 16.63 4.96
CA ALA A 112 -2.66 16.62 5.55
C ALA A 112 -2.85 15.44 6.53
N ASN A 113 -2.41 14.24 6.15
CA ASN A 113 -2.41 13.07 7.04
C ASN A 113 -1.58 13.33 8.30
N GLN A 114 -0.37 13.87 8.18
CA GLN A 114 0.51 14.17 9.32
C GLN A 114 -0.09 15.24 10.24
N TYR A 115 -0.69 16.29 9.66
CA TYR A 115 -1.40 17.31 10.42
C TYR A 115 -2.54 16.70 11.26
N LEU A 116 -3.40 15.87 10.64
CA LEU A 116 -4.50 15.23 11.35
C LEU A 116 -4.02 14.18 12.39
N GLN A 117 -2.93 13.46 12.12
CA GLN A 117 -2.30 12.58 13.11
C GLN A 117 -1.89 13.35 14.38
N GLN A 118 -1.34 14.57 14.24
CA GLN A 118 -0.99 15.44 15.36
C GLN A 118 -2.23 15.90 16.15
N GLN A 119 -3.42 15.90 15.53
CA GLN A 119 -4.70 16.18 16.21
C GLN A 119 -5.33 14.95 16.89
N GLY A 120 -4.63 13.81 16.90
CA GLY A 120 -5.09 12.58 17.56
C GLY A 120 -5.66 11.52 16.62
N TYR A 121 -5.72 11.76 15.30
CA TYR A 121 -6.24 10.81 14.32
C TYR A 121 -5.14 9.85 13.83
N GLN A 122 -4.55 9.09 14.75
CA GLN A 122 -3.32 8.34 14.49
C GLN A 122 -3.48 7.25 13.42
N TYR A 123 -4.68 6.71 13.20
CA TYR A 123 -4.97 5.72 12.16
C TYR A 123 -4.61 6.20 10.72
N LEU A 124 -4.57 7.52 10.49
CA LEU A 124 -4.17 8.12 9.21
C LEU A 124 -2.72 7.81 8.84
N PHE A 125 -1.92 7.30 9.78
CA PHE A 125 -0.62 6.70 9.49
C PHE A 125 -0.69 5.70 8.34
N PHE A 126 -1.71 4.83 8.28
CA PHE A 126 -1.83 3.87 7.17
C PHE A 126 -2.18 4.55 5.84
N SER A 127 -2.93 5.66 5.88
CA SER A 127 -3.18 6.50 4.70
C SER A 127 -1.88 7.14 4.20
N GLU A 128 -1.05 7.64 5.13
CA GLU A 128 0.27 8.18 4.85
C GLU A 128 1.19 7.12 4.22
N ILE A 129 1.29 5.92 4.81
CA ILE A 129 2.09 4.82 4.26
C ILE A 129 1.64 4.46 2.84
N GLN A 130 0.33 4.43 2.58
CA GLN A 130 -0.19 4.20 1.24
C GLN A 130 0.23 5.30 0.25
N GLN A 131 0.33 6.56 0.69
CA GLN A 131 0.83 7.65 -0.15
C GLN A 131 2.33 7.56 -0.39
N TRP A 132 3.14 7.24 0.61
CA TRP A 132 4.56 6.96 0.40
C TRP A 132 4.76 5.80 -0.58
N HIS A 133 3.96 4.74 -0.49
CA HIS A 133 3.98 3.67 -1.49
C HIS A 133 3.56 4.18 -2.89
N ASN A 134 2.64 5.15 -3.00
CA ASN A 134 2.33 5.78 -4.28
C ASN A 134 3.51 6.59 -4.84
N VAL A 135 4.26 7.31 -3.99
CA VAL A 135 5.51 7.98 -4.38
C VAL A 135 6.49 6.99 -5.00
N SER A 136 6.69 5.81 -4.39
CA SER A 136 7.60 4.81 -4.96
C SER A 136 7.11 4.26 -6.31
N ARG A 137 5.79 4.06 -6.48
CA ARG A 137 5.20 3.66 -7.77
C ARG A 137 5.44 4.71 -8.86
N ILE A 138 5.41 6.00 -8.50
CA ILE A 138 5.74 7.10 -9.41
C ILE A 138 7.22 7.04 -9.81
N TYR A 139 8.13 6.94 -8.85
CA TYR A 139 9.57 6.81 -9.12
C TYR A 139 9.90 5.60 -10.00
N PHE A 140 9.30 4.43 -9.73
CA PHE A 140 9.44 3.27 -10.63
C PHE A 140 8.97 3.55 -12.06
N SER A 141 7.96 4.40 -12.23
CA SER A 141 7.41 4.75 -13.55
C SER A 141 8.28 5.79 -14.28
N GLN A 142 9.05 6.58 -13.55
CA GLN A 142 10.06 7.51 -14.08
C GLN A 142 11.39 6.82 -14.39
N GLY A 143 11.62 5.62 -13.86
CA GLY A 143 12.87 4.87 -13.99
C GLY A 143 13.82 5.03 -12.80
N ASP A 144 13.44 5.84 -11.81
CA ASP A 144 14.20 6.15 -10.59
C ASP A 144 14.09 4.99 -9.57
N THR A 145 14.65 3.85 -9.94
CA THR A 145 14.52 2.59 -9.17
C THR A 145 15.11 2.70 -7.76
N LYS A 146 16.22 3.44 -7.61
CA LYS A 146 16.90 3.60 -6.32
C LYS A 146 16.02 4.36 -5.35
N GLU A 147 15.45 5.47 -5.78
CA GLU A 147 14.55 6.34 -5.03
C GLU A 147 13.26 5.58 -4.68
N ALA A 148 12.72 4.81 -5.63
CA ALA A 148 11.56 3.97 -5.38
C ALA A 148 11.81 2.93 -4.26
N ILE A 149 12.94 2.21 -4.32
CA ILE A 149 13.31 1.23 -3.30
C ILE A 149 13.51 1.90 -1.94
N ALA A 150 14.20 3.05 -1.89
CA ALA A 150 14.43 3.78 -0.65
C ALA A 150 13.10 4.15 0.04
N VAL A 151 12.11 4.59 -0.73
CA VAL A 151 10.77 4.90 -0.20
C VAL A 151 10.06 3.64 0.30
N CYS A 152 10.10 2.52 -0.44
CA CYS A 152 9.49 1.27 0.02
C CYS A 152 10.11 0.73 1.31
N VAL A 153 11.44 0.77 1.42
CA VAL A 153 12.17 0.38 2.65
C VAL A 153 11.69 1.22 3.82
N ARG A 154 11.60 2.55 3.62
CA ARG A 154 11.09 3.46 4.65
C ARG A 154 9.67 3.10 5.07
N CYS A 155 8.77 2.80 4.14
CA CYS A 155 7.40 2.38 4.50
C CYS A 155 7.39 1.15 5.42
N VAL A 156 8.20 0.14 5.13
CA VAL A 156 8.29 -1.09 5.94
C VAL A 156 8.89 -0.80 7.31
N ASP A 157 9.97 -0.03 7.37
CA ASP A 157 10.63 0.37 8.61
C ASP A 157 9.72 1.23 9.50
N ASP A 158 9.03 2.23 8.94
CA ASP A 158 8.07 3.07 9.66
C ASP A 158 6.91 2.22 10.22
N MET A 159 6.36 1.29 9.44
CA MET A 159 5.35 0.34 9.93
C MET A 159 5.88 -0.56 11.05
N ALA A 160 7.11 -1.06 10.96
CA ALA A 160 7.72 -1.86 12.01
C ALA A 160 7.95 -1.06 13.30
N LYS A 161 8.44 0.18 13.19
CA LYS A 161 8.67 1.09 14.34
C LYS A 161 7.40 1.51 15.05
N GLN A 162 6.27 1.54 14.35
CA GLN A 162 4.98 1.84 14.95
C GLN A 162 4.29 0.60 15.53
N SER A 163 4.72 -0.61 15.16
CA SER A 163 4.20 -1.83 15.81
C SER A 163 4.34 -1.75 17.33
N GLY A 164 3.28 -2.13 18.05
CA GLY A 164 3.28 -2.12 19.52
C GLY A 164 3.16 -0.75 20.20
N LYS A 165 3.18 0.38 19.46
CA LYS A 165 2.95 1.73 20.03
C LYS A 165 1.49 2.17 20.00
N TRP A 166 0.67 1.43 19.28
CA TRP A 166 -0.76 1.69 19.17
C TRP A 166 -1.44 1.25 20.47
N GLU A 167 -1.59 2.19 21.40
CA GLU A 167 -2.40 1.95 22.58
C GLU A 167 -3.87 1.82 22.17
N SER A 168 -4.49 0.70 22.53
CA SER A 168 -5.85 0.34 22.13
C SER A 168 -6.87 1.17 22.90
N PHE A 169 -7.32 2.29 22.34
CA PHE A 169 -8.30 3.14 23.00
C PHE A 169 -9.33 3.66 22.00
N VAL A 170 -10.31 2.82 21.69
CA VAL A 170 -11.75 3.13 21.46
C VAL A 170 -12.39 1.89 20.81
N LEU A 171 -13.61 1.55 21.26
CA LEU A 171 -14.46 0.58 20.56
C LEU A 171 -15.20 1.32 19.44
N LEU A 172 -14.88 1.03 18.18
CA LEU A 172 -15.63 1.52 17.03
C LEU A 172 -16.63 0.43 16.62
N ASN A 173 -17.93 0.66 16.86
CA ASN A 173 -19.00 -0.30 16.56
C ASN A 173 -18.77 -1.73 17.11
N GLY A 174 -18.15 -1.83 18.30
CA GLY A 174 -17.86 -3.11 18.95
C GLY A 174 -16.57 -3.80 18.48
N ILE A 175 -15.82 -3.21 17.55
CA ILE A 175 -14.48 -3.68 17.15
C ILE A 175 -13.44 -2.83 17.89
N SER A 176 -12.43 -3.48 18.48
CA SER A 176 -11.32 -2.74 19.07
C SER A 176 -10.45 -2.12 17.97
N GLU A 177 -10.12 -0.83 18.11
CA GLU A 177 -9.22 -0.13 17.21
C GLU A 177 -7.89 -0.89 16.99
N GLY A 178 -7.36 -1.54 18.03
CA GLY A 178 -6.16 -2.38 17.95
C GLY A 178 -6.27 -3.54 16.94
N THR A 179 -7.46 -4.12 16.78
CA THR A 179 -7.69 -5.19 15.78
C THR A 179 -7.64 -4.63 14.36
N LEU A 180 -8.25 -3.46 14.13
CA LEU A 180 -8.24 -2.80 12.81
C LEU A 180 -6.84 -2.35 12.41
N ILE A 181 -6.05 -1.87 13.38
CA ILE A 181 -4.65 -1.47 13.20
C ILE A 181 -3.79 -2.67 12.80
N ALA A 182 -3.92 -3.81 13.50
CA ALA A 182 -3.13 -5.01 13.21
C ALA A 182 -3.43 -5.56 11.80
N GLU A 183 -4.70 -5.61 11.39
CA GLU A 183 -5.11 -6.01 10.04
C GLU A 183 -4.60 -5.05 8.97
N SER A 184 -4.74 -3.74 9.20
CA SER A 184 -4.29 -2.71 8.26
C SER A 184 -2.77 -2.73 8.10
N GLN A 185 -2.04 -2.92 9.19
CA GLN A 185 -0.59 -3.05 9.19
C GLN A 185 -0.14 -4.26 8.38
N TYR A 186 -0.73 -5.44 8.63
CA TYR A 186 -0.39 -6.64 7.87
C TYR A 186 -0.69 -6.46 6.38
N GLY A 187 -1.88 -5.96 6.05
CA GLY A 187 -2.30 -5.69 4.68
C GLY A 187 -1.37 -4.74 3.93
N MET A 188 -0.92 -3.67 4.60
CA MET A 188 0.03 -2.71 4.00
C MET A 188 1.44 -3.29 3.87
N LEU A 189 1.93 -4.00 4.89
CA LEU A 189 3.22 -4.68 4.84
C LEU A 189 3.30 -5.63 3.65
N ILE A 190 2.31 -6.53 3.53
CA ILE A 190 2.32 -7.49 2.44
C ILE A 190 2.22 -6.76 1.10
N GLN A 191 1.36 -5.77 0.95
CA GLN A 191 1.21 -5.03 -0.30
C GLN A 191 2.51 -4.32 -0.73
N VAL A 192 3.16 -3.59 0.18
CA VAL A 192 4.42 -2.87 -0.12
C VAL A 192 5.52 -3.84 -0.50
N LEU A 193 5.72 -4.90 0.29
CA LEU A 193 6.74 -5.92 0.01
C LEU A 193 6.49 -6.55 -1.36
N THR A 194 5.30 -7.09 -1.56
CA THR A 194 4.94 -7.87 -2.74
C THR A 194 4.97 -7.07 -4.04
N GLU A 195 4.41 -5.86 -4.06
CA GLU A 195 4.44 -5.02 -5.25
C GLU A 195 5.86 -4.57 -5.60
N THR A 196 6.69 -4.26 -4.61
CA THR A 196 8.08 -3.86 -4.83
C THR A 196 8.87 -5.00 -5.45
N PHE A 197 8.75 -6.22 -4.92
CA PHE A 197 9.37 -7.40 -5.53
C PHE A 197 8.92 -7.60 -6.98
N ILE A 198 7.61 -7.59 -7.24
CA ILE A 198 7.05 -7.78 -8.58
C ILE A 198 7.59 -6.73 -9.56
N ARG A 199 7.73 -5.48 -9.13
CA ARG A 199 8.25 -4.40 -9.99
C ARG A 199 9.72 -4.59 -10.33
N ILE A 200 10.57 -4.87 -9.34
CA ILE A 200 11.99 -5.16 -9.55
C ILE A 200 12.15 -6.35 -10.51
N LEU A 201 11.39 -7.43 -10.29
CA LEU A 201 11.40 -8.59 -11.19
C LEU A 201 11.01 -8.24 -12.60
N LYS A 202 9.90 -7.51 -12.79
CA LYS A 202 9.41 -7.16 -14.13
C LYS A 202 10.41 -6.29 -14.90
N LEU A 203 11.06 -5.35 -14.21
CA LEU A 203 12.04 -4.44 -14.80
C LEU A 203 13.32 -5.17 -15.19
N TYR A 204 13.84 -6.04 -14.31
CA TYR A 204 15.19 -6.60 -14.47
C TYR A 204 15.23 -8.11 -14.79
N LYS A 205 14.10 -8.77 -15.11
CA LYS A 205 14.03 -10.22 -15.38
C LYS A 205 14.98 -10.76 -16.46
N LYS A 206 15.49 -9.91 -17.35
CA LYS A 206 16.44 -10.29 -18.41
C LYS A 206 17.91 -10.03 -18.03
N GLU A 207 18.13 -9.34 -16.92
CA GLU A 207 19.43 -8.80 -16.50
C GLU A 207 19.75 -9.32 -15.10
N THR A 208 20.07 -10.62 -14.99
CA THR A 208 20.20 -11.35 -13.73
C THR A 208 21.09 -10.66 -12.70
N VAL A 209 22.19 -10.03 -13.14
CA VAL A 209 23.11 -9.28 -12.26
C VAL A 209 22.41 -8.06 -11.65
N LEU A 210 21.72 -7.25 -12.47
CA LEU A 210 20.98 -6.08 -11.99
C LEU A 210 19.76 -6.46 -11.17
N LEU A 211 19.07 -7.56 -11.53
CA LEU A 211 17.97 -8.09 -10.75
C LEU A 211 18.42 -8.44 -9.32
N ARG A 212 19.52 -9.20 -9.18
CA ARG A 212 20.08 -9.55 -7.87
C ARG A 212 20.49 -8.31 -7.09
N TYR A 213 21.18 -7.37 -7.75
CA TYR A 213 21.59 -6.11 -7.13
C TYR A 213 20.40 -5.35 -6.52
N TRP A 214 19.33 -5.12 -7.29
CA TRP A 214 18.18 -4.35 -6.80
C TRP A 214 17.36 -5.08 -5.75
N LEU A 215 17.21 -6.41 -5.86
CA LEU A 215 16.59 -7.22 -4.80
C LEU A 215 17.39 -7.12 -3.49
N GLN A 216 18.73 -7.17 -3.55
CA GLN A 216 19.58 -6.98 -2.36
C GLN A 216 19.44 -5.57 -1.78
N GLN A 217 19.40 -4.52 -2.62
CA GLN A 217 19.19 -3.15 -2.13
C GLN A 217 17.85 -2.99 -1.39
N PHE A 218 16.81 -3.72 -1.81
CA PHE A 218 15.53 -3.72 -1.11
C PHE A 218 15.54 -4.57 0.16
N MET A 219 16.19 -5.74 0.14
CA MET A 219 16.16 -6.71 1.23
C MET A 219 17.10 -6.38 2.39
N ASN A 220 18.32 -5.91 2.11
CA ASN A 220 19.35 -5.70 3.12
C ASN A 220 18.91 -4.74 4.24
N PRO A 221 18.24 -3.60 3.94
CA PRO A 221 17.77 -2.72 5.00
C PRO A 221 16.67 -3.34 5.89
N LEU A 222 15.99 -4.39 5.40
CA LEU A 222 14.91 -5.07 6.12
C LEU A 222 15.41 -6.22 7.01
N ASP A 223 16.72 -6.52 6.99
CA ASP A 223 17.34 -7.57 7.81
C ASP A 223 17.11 -7.45 9.31
N SER A 224 17.03 -6.22 9.81
CA SER A 224 16.84 -5.96 11.22
C SER A 224 15.40 -6.16 11.71
N ILE A 225 14.46 -6.45 10.80
CA ILE A 225 13.04 -6.58 11.13
C ILE A 225 12.70 -8.06 11.25
N GLU A 226 12.39 -8.50 12.47
CA GLU A 226 11.80 -9.82 12.75
C GLU A 226 10.28 -9.64 12.81
N PHE A 227 9.58 -9.92 11.71
CA PHE A 227 8.15 -9.63 11.56
C PHE A 227 7.31 -10.37 12.60
N SER A 228 7.68 -11.59 12.95
CA SER A 228 7.05 -12.38 14.02
C SER A 228 7.12 -11.75 15.42
N ARG A 229 7.97 -10.73 15.64
CA ARG A 229 7.97 -9.95 16.88
C ARG A 229 6.99 -8.78 16.87
N LEU A 230 6.48 -8.39 15.69
CA LEU A 230 5.52 -7.29 15.57
C LEU A 230 4.12 -7.71 16.03
N SER A 231 3.78 -9.00 15.95
CA SER A 231 2.49 -9.56 16.35
C SER A 231 2.57 -11.08 16.58
N GLU A 232 1.74 -11.60 17.49
CA GLU A 232 1.60 -13.05 17.73
C GLU A 232 0.86 -13.77 16.59
N ASP A 233 0.23 -13.03 15.68
CA ASP A 233 -0.47 -13.57 14.52
C ASP A 233 0.48 -14.37 13.60
N ILE A 234 0.07 -15.60 13.27
CA ILE A 234 0.84 -16.54 12.46
C ILE A 234 1.26 -15.97 11.10
N ARG A 235 0.48 -15.05 10.53
CA ARG A 235 0.77 -14.41 9.25
C ARG A 235 2.08 -13.64 9.26
N TYR A 236 2.47 -13.05 10.40
CA TYR A 236 3.75 -12.36 10.52
C TYR A 236 4.94 -13.33 10.49
N ARG A 237 4.77 -14.58 10.97
CA ARG A 237 5.78 -15.64 10.79
C ARG A 237 5.90 -16.05 9.32
N HIS A 238 4.82 -15.99 8.56
CA HIS A 238 4.88 -16.24 7.11
C HIS A 238 5.62 -15.14 6.36
N LEU A 239 5.59 -13.88 6.84
CA LEU A 239 6.44 -12.81 6.29
C LEU A 239 7.91 -13.10 6.53
N ASP A 240 8.32 -13.52 7.74
CA ASP A 240 9.70 -13.93 8.01
C ASP A 240 10.15 -15.08 7.08
N ALA A 241 9.30 -16.09 6.90
CA ALA A 241 9.58 -17.20 6.00
C ALA A 241 9.70 -16.75 4.53
N LEU A 242 8.85 -15.83 4.06
CA LEU A 242 8.97 -15.24 2.72
C LEU A 242 10.31 -14.51 2.57
N MET A 243 10.69 -13.70 3.56
CA MET A 243 11.95 -12.95 3.51
C MET A 243 13.17 -13.88 3.49
N ALA A 244 13.13 -14.97 4.26
CA ALA A 244 14.16 -16.01 4.22
C ALA A 244 14.24 -16.69 2.84
N LEU A 245 13.12 -17.09 2.25
CA LEU A 245 13.09 -17.65 0.89
C LEU A 245 13.71 -16.69 -0.13
N LEU A 246 13.29 -15.43 -0.11
CA LEU A 246 13.77 -14.43 -1.05
C LEU A 246 15.29 -14.22 -0.90
N ARG A 247 15.86 -14.39 0.30
CA ARG A 247 17.31 -14.39 0.52
C ARG A 247 18.00 -15.58 -0.12
N GLU A 248 17.50 -16.79 0.12
CA GLU A 248 18.05 -18.01 -0.49
C GLU A 248 18.08 -17.89 -2.02
N MET A 249 17.01 -17.35 -2.59
CA MET A 249 16.88 -17.08 -4.01
C MET A 249 17.90 -16.08 -4.58
N MET A 250 18.43 -15.17 -3.75
CA MET A 250 19.40 -14.16 -4.16
C MET A 250 20.85 -14.67 -4.11
N LEU A 251 21.13 -15.82 -3.49
CA LEU A 251 22.46 -16.40 -3.43
C LEU A 251 22.94 -16.85 -4.82
N GLU A 252 24.26 -16.84 -5.05
CA GLU A 252 24.84 -17.08 -6.38
C GLU A 252 24.39 -18.40 -7.02
N ASN A 253 24.16 -19.43 -6.19
CA ASN A 253 23.70 -20.77 -6.54
C ASN A 253 22.30 -21.09 -6.01
N GLY A 254 21.45 -20.08 -5.74
CA GLY A 254 20.11 -20.27 -5.20
C GLY A 254 19.20 -21.06 -6.16
N GLU A 255 19.23 -22.39 -6.06
CA GLU A 255 18.24 -23.24 -6.72
C GLU A 255 16.94 -23.19 -5.92
N VAL A 256 15.88 -22.72 -6.58
CA VAL A 256 14.54 -22.78 -6.01
C VAL A 256 13.98 -24.15 -6.31
N ASN A 257 14.06 -25.08 -5.37
CA ASN A 257 13.49 -26.40 -5.54
C ASN A 257 12.02 -26.44 -5.06
N ALA A 258 11.29 -27.47 -5.46
CA ALA A 258 9.89 -27.64 -5.08
C ALA A 258 9.69 -27.73 -3.54
N ALA A 259 10.73 -28.11 -2.78
CA ALA A 259 10.67 -28.14 -1.32
C ALA A 259 10.79 -26.74 -0.69
N ASN A 260 11.50 -25.80 -1.33
CA ASN A 260 11.44 -24.38 -0.95
C ASN A 260 10.03 -23.78 -1.16
N LEU A 261 9.10 -24.47 -1.83
CA LEU A 261 7.72 -24.03 -2.04
C LEU A 261 6.70 -24.79 -1.15
N LEU A 262 7.15 -25.78 -0.37
CA LEU A 262 6.28 -26.58 0.49
C LEU A 262 5.71 -25.82 1.70
N PHE A 263 6.18 -24.61 2.00
CA PHE A 263 5.61 -23.77 3.05
C PHE A 263 4.27 -23.11 2.65
N THR A 264 3.82 -23.31 1.40
CA THR A 264 2.46 -22.97 0.98
C THR A 264 1.47 -24.02 1.47
N ASP A 265 1.31 -24.14 2.79
CA ASP A 265 0.09 -24.78 3.28
C ASP A 265 -1.06 -23.84 2.91
N LYS A 266 -1.84 -24.22 1.90
CA LYS A 266 -2.76 -23.33 1.17
C LYS A 266 -3.81 -22.67 2.07
N GLU A 267 -4.01 -23.21 3.26
CA GLU A 267 -5.02 -22.73 4.21
C GLU A 267 -4.58 -21.50 5.01
N ASN A 268 -3.26 -21.22 5.14
CA ASN A 268 -2.78 -20.17 6.05
C ASN A 268 -1.88 -19.10 5.39
N VAL A 269 -1.62 -19.22 4.09
CA VAL A 269 -0.85 -18.22 3.32
C VAL A 269 -1.83 -17.30 2.57
N SER A 270 -1.72 -15.99 2.75
CA SER A 270 -2.57 -15.02 2.04
C SER A 270 -2.39 -15.14 0.52
N LYS A 271 -3.49 -15.04 -0.22
CA LYS A 271 -3.54 -15.20 -1.69
C LYS A 271 -2.54 -14.31 -2.41
N GLU A 272 -2.34 -13.10 -1.92
CA GLU A 272 -1.40 -12.10 -2.42
C GLU A 272 0.06 -12.60 -2.35
N LEU A 273 0.42 -13.32 -1.28
CA LEU A 273 1.74 -13.92 -1.11
C LEU A 273 1.98 -15.02 -2.16
N LEU A 274 0.96 -15.86 -2.39
CA LEU A 274 1.01 -16.93 -3.38
C LEU A 274 1.15 -16.38 -4.80
N GLU A 275 0.46 -15.29 -5.12
CA GLU A 275 0.57 -14.63 -6.43
C GLU A 275 1.99 -14.12 -6.70
N VAL A 276 2.67 -13.60 -5.68
CA VAL A 276 4.04 -13.06 -5.76
C VAL A 276 5.05 -14.18 -5.93
N MET A 277 4.93 -15.24 -5.13
CA MET A 277 5.75 -16.43 -5.28
C MET A 277 5.61 -17.03 -6.68
N HIS A 278 4.38 -17.18 -7.19
CA HIS A 278 4.14 -17.66 -8.55
C HIS A 278 4.69 -16.70 -9.63
N ALA A 279 4.61 -15.38 -9.42
CA ALA A 279 5.18 -14.41 -10.35
C ALA A 279 6.71 -14.49 -10.42
N TYR A 280 7.38 -14.60 -9.26
CA TYR A 280 8.83 -14.77 -9.17
C TYR A 280 9.30 -16.07 -9.82
N LEU A 281 8.69 -17.20 -9.45
CA LEU A 281 9.06 -18.51 -10.00
C LEU A 281 8.99 -18.51 -11.53
N ARG A 282 7.93 -17.93 -12.10
CA ARG A 282 7.80 -17.79 -13.55
C ARG A 282 8.92 -16.92 -14.14
N ALA A 283 9.25 -15.78 -13.54
CA ALA A 283 10.32 -14.91 -14.02
C ALA A 283 11.70 -15.60 -13.96
N TYR A 284 11.99 -16.30 -12.86
CA TYR A 284 13.25 -17.02 -12.64
C TYR A 284 13.43 -18.19 -13.62
N ILE A 285 12.40 -19.03 -13.78
CA ILE A 285 12.41 -20.17 -14.72
C ILE A 285 12.57 -19.66 -16.16
N SER A 286 11.90 -18.57 -16.53
CA SER A 286 12.00 -17.97 -17.88
C SER A 286 13.40 -17.44 -18.19
N GLY A 287 14.07 -16.84 -17.20
CA GLY A 287 15.44 -16.30 -17.34
C GLY A 287 16.48 -17.42 -17.47
N ASN A 288 16.36 -18.49 -16.68
CA ASN A 288 17.28 -19.62 -16.72
C ASN A 288 17.09 -20.51 -17.97
N ALA A 289 15.86 -20.65 -18.49
CA ALA A 289 15.64 -21.36 -19.75
C ALA A 289 16.38 -20.70 -20.93
N ALA A 290 16.46 -19.37 -20.96
CA ALA A 290 17.20 -18.64 -21.99
C ALA A 290 18.73 -18.72 -21.82
N ALA A 291 19.23 -18.84 -20.58
CA ALA A 291 20.64 -19.03 -20.29
C ALA A 291 21.09 -20.46 -20.62
N LEU A 292 20.28 -21.48 -20.33
CA LEU A 292 20.53 -22.89 -20.66
C LEU A 292 20.48 -23.15 -22.17
N ALA A 293 19.57 -22.50 -22.90
CA ALA A 293 19.49 -22.62 -24.36
C ALA A 293 20.65 -21.95 -25.13
N LYS A 294 21.45 -21.09 -24.47
CA LYS A 294 22.68 -20.51 -25.02
C LYS A 294 23.94 -21.29 -24.62
N ALA A 295 23.83 -22.19 -23.65
CA ALA A 295 24.93 -22.98 -23.12
C ALA A 295 24.96 -24.42 -23.67
N GLY A 296 23.99 -24.80 -24.50
CA GLY A 296 23.98 -26.00 -25.34
C GLY A 296 24.03 -25.64 -26.81
#